data_AF-A0A6B0VKZ4-F1
#
_entry.id   AF-A0A6B0VKZ4-F1
#
_cell.length_a   1.000
_cell.length_b   1.000
_cell.length_c   1.000
_cell.angle_alpha   90.00
_cell.angle_beta   90.00
_cell.angle_gamma   90.00
#
_symmetry.space_group_name_H-M   'P 1'
#
loop_
_entity.id
_entity.type
_entity.pdbx_description
1 polymer ?
#
loop_
_entity_poly.entity_id
_entity_poly.type
_entity_poly.pdbx_seq_one_letter_code
_entity_poly.pdbx_strand_id
1 'polypeptide(L)'
;MTVPSAMVKTAVFSVLVPGTVAGLIPKLLARYDREAPSLDSRIARSLGRVSFVLGLLLYLHTAWRFASEGRGTPSPTHETEDLVTGGVYAHLRNPMYVGVLLLIGGQAVRYKSLHVLWWAVVCWLGFHRRIIEYEEPRLLEAHGAAYEDYFEEVPRWVPRLHPPHDR
;
A
#
# COMPACT_ATOMS: atom_id res chain seq x y z
N MET A 1 -17.20 -19.28 -0.81
CA MET A 1 -17.48 -18.06 -1.60
C MET A 1 -16.97 -18.27 -3.01
N THR A 2 -17.75 -17.95 -4.06
CA THR A 2 -17.27 -18.05 -5.45
C THR A 2 -16.38 -16.85 -5.78
N VAL A 3 -15.26 -17.08 -6.48
CA VAL A 3 -14.25 -16.06 -6.89
C VAL A 3 -14.86 -14.75 -7.44
N PRO A 4 -15.95 -14.77 -8.24
CA PRO A 4 -16.58 -13.53 -8.73
C PRO A 4 -17.07 -12.60 -7.61
N SER A 5 -17.50 -13.14 -6.47
CA SER A 5 -17.96 -12.32 -5.32
C SER A 5 -16.80 -11.62 -4.61
N ALA A 6 -15.64 -12.26 -4.51
CA ALA A 6 -14.46 -11.68 -3.88
C ALA A 6 -13.87 -10.54 -4.73
N MET A 7 -13.80 -10.72 -6.05
CA MET A 7 -13.34 -9.67 -6.97
C MET A 7 -14.21 -8.41 -6.91
N VAL A 8 -15.53 -8.57 -6.85
CA VAL A 8 -16.47 -7.43 -6.74
C VAL A 8 -16.27 -6.71 -5.40
N LYS A 9 -16.15 -7.43 -4.28
CA LYS A 9 -15.91 -6.82 -2.96
C LYS A 9 -14.57 -6.08 -2.92
N THR A 10 -13.50 -6.67 -3.44
CA THR A 10 -12.19 -6.02 -3.54
C THR A 10 -12.26 -4.79 -4.43
N ALA A 11 -12.92 -4.85 -5.59
CA ALA A 11 -13.09 -3.69 -6.47
C ALA A 11 -13.86 -2.55 -5.78
N VAL A 12 -14.97 -2.85 -5.10
CA VAL A 12 -15.75 -1.85 -4.34
C VAL A 12 -14.90 -1.24 -3.23
N PHE A 13 -14.19 -2.06 -2.45
CA PHE A 13 -13.28 -1.58 -1.41
C PHE A 13 -12.16 -0.71 -1.98
N SER A 14 -11.52 -1.15 -3.06
CA SER A 14 -10.44 -0.43 -3.76
C SER A 14 -10.90 0.95 -4.23
N VAL A 15 -12.10 1.04 -4.80
CA VAL A 15 -12.67 2.31 -5.27
C VAL A 15 -13.02 3.21 -4.09
N LEU A 16 -13.66 2.67 -3.05
CA LEU A 16 -14.14 3.47 -1.93
C LEU A 16 -13.00 3.96 -1.04
N VAL A 17 -12.08 3.08 -0.62
CA VAL A 17 -11.08 3.42 0.39
C VAL A 17 -9.80 3.95 -0.29
N PRO A 18 -9.00 3.14 -1.02
CA PRO A 18 -7.84 3.64 -1.76
C PRO A 18 -8.18 4.72 -2.80
N GLY A 19 -9.29 4.62 -3.53
CA GLY A 19 -9.71 5.65 -4.48
C GLY A 19 -10.00 7.00 -3.82
N THR A 20 -10.53 7.00 -2.60
CA THR A 20 -10.74 8.24 -1.82
C THR A 20 -9.41 8.75 -1.25
N VAL A 21 -8.65 7.88 -0.58
CA VAL A 21 -7.41 8.25 0.13
C VAL A 21 -6.28 8.67 -0.82
N ALA A 22 -6.11 7.95 -1.93
CA ALA A 22 -5.06 8.18 -2.92
C ALA A 22 -5.57 8.81 -4.23
N GLY A 23 -6.82 9.25 -4.29
CA GLY A 23 -7.39 9.89 -5.48
C GLY A 23 -8.12 11.18 -5.15
N LEU A 24 -9.25 11.08 -4.45
CA LEU A 24 -10.11 12.23 -4.16
C LEU A 24 -9.43 13.24 -3.21
N ILE A 25 -8.94 12.78 -2.06
CA ILE A 25 -8.34 13.66 -1.04
C ILE A 25 -7.13 14.42 -1.60
N PRO A 26 -6.15 13.78 -2.27
CA PRO A 26 -5.02 14.48 -2.89
C PRO A 26 -5.46 15.55 -3.90
N LYS A 27 -6.47 15.23 -4.72
CA LYS A 27 -7.02 16.19 -5.71
C LYS A 27 -7.70 17.39 -5.04
N LEU A 28 -8.32 17.21 -3.88
CA LEU A 28 -8.91 18.29 -3.10
C LEU A 28 -7.85 19.14 -2.41
N LEU A 29 -6.86 18.50 -1.77
CA LEU A 29 -5.76 19.17 -1.07
C LEU A 29 -4.88 19.99 -2.03
N ALA A 30 -4.63 19.47 -3.23
CA ALA A 30 -3.89 20.19 -4.26
C ALA A 30 -4.52 21.54 -4.67
N ARG A 31 -5.80 21.80 -4.33
CA ARG A 31 -6.45 23.09 -4.61
C ARG A 31 -5.89 24.22 -3.76
N TYR A 32 -5.37 23.91 -2.56
CA TYR A 32 -4.80 24.89 -1.63
C TYR A 32 -3.38 25.32 -2.01
N ASP A 33 -2.68 24.56 -2.86
CA ASP A 33 -1.30 24.81 -3.27
C ASP A 33 -1.14 25.36 -4.69
N ARG A 34 -2.23 25.83 -5.33
CA ARG A 34 -2.20 26.27 -6.74
C ARG A 34 -1.25 27.44 -7.02
N GLU A 35 -0.81 28.16 -5.99
CA GLU A 35 0.06 29.34 -6.09
C GLU A 35 1.48 29.09 -5.56
N ALA A 36 1.83 27.86 -5.18
CA ALA A 36 3.14 27.55 -4.61
C ALA A 36 4.28 27.71 -5.65
N PRO A 37 5.45 28.28 -5.26
CA PRO A 37 6.58 28.47 -6.18
C PRO A 37 7.09 27.12 -6.70
N SER A 38 7.13 26.98 -8.02
CA SER A 38 7.26 25.67 -8.64
C SER A 38 8.67 25.09 -8.58
N LEU A 39 8.83 23.94 -7.92
CA LEU A 39 9.88 22.96 -8.26
C LEU A 39 9.52 22.27 -9.60
N ASP A 40 9.46 23.03 -10.69
CA ASP A 40 9.18 22.48 -12.03
C ASP A 40 10.47 22.08 -12.75
N SER A 41 11.02 20.94 -12.35
CA SER A 41 12.10 20.31 -13.12
C SER A 41 11.56 19.14 -13.93
N ARG A 42 12.14 18.91 -15.12
CA ARG A 42 11.88 17.69 -15.90
C ARG A 42 12.12 16.43 -15.07
N ILE A 43 13.14 16.46 -14.21
CA ILE A 43 13.50 15.37 -13.30
C ILE A 43 12.38 15.12 -12.31
N ALA A 44 11.88 16.14 -11.61
CA ALA A 44 10.78 16.00 -10.65
C ALA A 44 9.53 15.44 -11.33
N ARG A 45 9.15 15.93 -12.52
CA ARG A 45 8.00 15.40 -13.26
C ARG A 45 8.17 13.94 -13.68
N SER A 46 9.38 13.52 -14.03
CA SER A 46 9.66 12.11 -14.35
C SER A 46 9.63 11.25 -13.10
N LEU A 47 10.25 11.68 -12.00
CA LEU A 47 10.22 10.98 -10.71
C LEU A 47 8.79 10.82 -10.18
N GLY A 48 7.98 11.87 -10.22
CA GLY A 48 6.58 11.81 -9.78
C GLY A 48 5.75 10.84 -10.63
N ARG A 49 5.97 10.80 -11.95
CA ARG A 49 5.31 9.83 -12.84
C ARG A 49 5.74 8.39 -12.56
N VAL A 50 7.03 8.15 -12.41
CA VAL A 50 7.57 6.82 -12.09
C VAL A 50 7.03 6.34 -10.76
N SER A 51 7.07 7.20 -9.72
CA SER A 51 6.52 6.88 -8.39
C SER A 51 5.04 6.52 -8.46
N PHE A 52 4.23 7.32 -9.17
CA PHE A 52 2.80 7.06 -9.34
C PHE A 52 2.53 5.72 -10.05
N VAL A 53 3.22 5.46 -11.18
CA VAL A 53 3.04 4.23 -11.95
C VAL A 53 3.48 3.01 -11.14
N LEU A 54 4.62 3.09 -10.47
CA LEU A 54 5.13 2.00 -9.63
C LEU A 54 4.15 1.72 -8.47
N GLY A 55 3.65 2.76 -7.81
CA GLY A 55 2.65 2.65 -6.76
C GLY A 55 1.35 2.01 -7.24
N LEU A 56 0.86 2.42 -8.42
CA LEU A 56 -0.34 1.84 -9.03
C LEU A 56 -0.15 0.35 -9.35
N LEU A 57 0.97 -0.01 -9.97
CA LEU A 57 1.26 -1.41 -10.32
C LEU A 57 1.40 -2.27 -9.07
N LEU A 58 2.08 -1.78 -8.03
CA LEU A 58 2.24 -2.49 -6.76
C LEU A 58 0.90 -2.68 -6.04
N TYR A 59 0.06 -1.64 -6.01
CA TYR A 59 -1.27 -1.71 -5.44
C TYR A 59 -2.18 -2.69 -6.21
N LEU A 60 -2.21 -2.62 -7.55
CA LEU A 60 -3.01 -3.53 -8.37
C LEU A 60 -2.52 -4.96 -8.26
N HIS A 61 -1.21 -5.19 -8.23
CA HIS A 61 -0.63 -6.53 -8.05
C HIS A 61 -1.03 -7.14 -6.70
N THR A 62 -0.91 -6.37 -5.62
CA THR A 62 -1.30 -6.83 -4.27
C THR A 62 -2.81 -7.02 -4.13
N ALA A 63 -3.63 -6.11 -4.66
CA ALA A 63 -5.08 -6.25 -4.67
C ALA A 63 -5.56 -7.44 -5.51
N TRP A 64 -4.92 -7.69 -6.67
CA TRP A 64 -5.20 -8.87 -7.48
C TRP A 64 -4.86 -10.15 -6.72
N ARG A 65 -3.68 -10.24 -6.10
CA ARG A 65 -3.28 -11.39 -5.27
C ARG A 65 -4.25 -11.63 -4.11
N PHE A 66 -4.70 -10.58 -3.43
CA PHE A 66 -5.74 -10.73 -2.41
C PHE A 66 -7.07 -11.23 -2.97
N ALA A 67 -7.43 -10.88 -4.20
CA ALA A 67 -8.68 -11.33 -4.83
C ALA A 67 -8.59 -12.72 -5.49
N SER A 68 -7.39 -13.16 -5.91
CA SER A 68 -7.14 -14.42 -6.62
C SER A 68 -6.67 -15.54 -5.70
N GLU A 69 -5.67 -15.27 -4.86
CA GLU A 69 -5.05 -16.22 -3.92
C GLU A 69 -5.71 -16.13 -2.56
N GLY A 70 -6.12 -14.92 -2.17
CA GLY A 70 -6.84 -14.73 -0.93
C GLY A 70 -8.29 -15.19 -1.05
N ARG A 71 -8.67 -16.21 -0.29
CA ARG A 71 -10.09 -16.56 -0.05
C ARG A 71 -10.80 -15.50 0.82
N GLY A 72 -10.47 -14.22 0.64
CA GLY A 72 -10.84 -13.09 1.49
C GLY A 72 -10.71 -11.75 0.75
N THR A 73 -10.88 -10.65 1.48
CA THR A 73 -10.76 -9.28 0.96
C THR A 73 -9.75 -8.52 1.81
N PRO A 74 -9.19 -7.37 1.38
CA PRO A 74 -8.40 -6.50 2.26
C PRO A 74 -9.19 -5.95 3.48
N SER A 75 -10.46 -6.34 3.60
CA SER A 75 -11.35 -5.99 4.72
C SER A 75 -10.98 -6.80 5.97
N PRO A 76 -10.97 -6.19 7.17
CA PRO A 76 -10.69 -6.84 8.47
C PRO A 76 -11.54 -8.08 8.81
N THR A 77 -12.56 -8.38 8.01
CA THR A 77 -13.60 -9.35 8.31
C THR A 77 -13.38 -10.73 7.68
N HIS A 78 -12.52 -10.87 6.67
CA HIS A 78 -12.21 -12.16 6.03
C HIS A 78 -10.73 -12.24 5.66
N GLU A 79 -9.92 -12.62 6.65
CA GLU A 79 -8.49 -12.88 6.50
C GLU A 79 -8.25 -14.20 5.76
N THR A 80 -7.21 -14.21 4.96
CA THR A 80 -6.74 -15.38 4.22
C THR A 80 -6.20 -16.41 5.19
N GLU A 81 -6.66 -17.67 5.08
CA GLU A 81 -6.27 -18.79 5.95
C GLU A 81 -4.76 -19.10 5.90
N ASP A 82 -4.06 -18.65 4.85
CA ASP A 82 -2.63 -18.87 4.64
C ASP A 82 -1.84 -17.54 4.62
N LEU A 83 -0.70 -17.55 5.30
CA LEU A 83 0.26 -16.44 5.32
C LEU A 83 0.92 -16.30 3.94
N VAL A 84 0.60 -15.22 3.21
CA VAL A 84 1.20 -14.96 1.90
C VAL A 84 2.60 -14.36 2.07
N THR A 85 3.63 -15.21 2.14
CA THR A 85 5.04 -14.79 2.28
C THR A 85 5.79 -14.68 0.96
N GLY A 86 5.30 -15.31 -0.12
CA GLY A 86 6.01 -15.36 -1.41
C GLY A 86 5.96 -14.07 -2.22
N GLY A 87 6.84 -13.96 -3.23
CA GLY A 87 6.88 -12.85 -4.19
C GLY A 87 7.18 -11.50 -3.53
N VAL A 88 6.37 -10.47 -3.83
CA VAL A 88 6.55 -9.12 -3.28
C VAL A 88 6.54 -9.10 -1.74
N TYR A 89 5.78 -9.99 -1.09
CA TYR A 89 5.72 -10.11 0.37
C TYR A 89 7.02 -10.67 0.97
N ALA A 90 7.90 -11.30 0.19
CA ALA A 90 9.23 -11.73 0.65
C ALA A 90 10.22 -10.55 0.73
N HIS A 91 9.93 -9.46 0.02
CA HIS A 91 10.77 -8.27 -0.01
C HIS A 91 10.37 -7.25 1.05
N LEU A 92 9.08 -7.10 1.33
CA LEU A 92 8.56 -6.26 2.40
C LEU A 92 7.17 -6.72 2.82
N ARG A 93 6.83 -6.55 4.10
CA ARG A 93 5.58 -7.10 4.68
C ARG A 93 4.30 -6.41 4.22
N ASN A 94 4.40 -5.12 3.87
CA ASN A 94 3.25 -4.25 3.64
C ASN A 94 3.20 -3.60 2.24
N PRO A 95 3.27 -4.38 1.14
CA PRO A 95 3.44 -3.84 -0.21
C PRO A 95 2.24 -3.04 -0.70
N MET A 96 1.04 -3.36 -0.24
CA MET A 96 -0.15 -2.57 -0.55
C MET A 96 -0.04 -1.14 0.01
N TYR A 97 0.37 -0.99 1.28
CA TYR A 97 0.56 0.31 1.92
C TYR A 97 1.67 1.12 1.25
N VAL A 98 2.78 0.47 0.89
CA VAL A 98 3.85 1.11 0.11
C VAL A 98 3.32 1.60 -1.25
N GLY A 99 2.52 0.79 -1.94
CA GLY A 99 1.90 1.18 -3.22
C GLY A 99 1.02 2.43 -3.09
N VAL A 100 0.20 2.50 -2.05
CA VAL A 100 -0.65 3.67 -1.75
C VAL A 100 0.20 4.92 -1.45
N LEU A 101 1.27 4.79 -0.67
CA LEU A 101 2.15 5.91 -0.36
C LEU A 101 2.92 6.42 -1.58
N LEU A 102 3.36 5.51 -2.47
CA LEU A 102 3.98 5.87 -3.76
C LEU A 102 2.99 6.62 -4.68
N LEU A 103 1.72 6.18 -4.72
CA LEU A 103 0.66 6.89 -5.44
C LEU A 103 0.51 8.34 -4.95
N ILE A 104 0.35 8.52 -3.62
CA ILE A 104 0.18 9.85 -3.02
C ILE A 104 1.45 10.70 -3.19
N GLY A 105 2.64 10.10 -3.02
CA GLY A 105 3.92 10.79 -3.22
C GLY A 105 4.12 11.25 -4.67
N GLY A 106 3.78 10.41 -5.65
CA GLY A 106 3.79 10.78 -7.07
C GLY A 106 2.81 11.92 -7.38
N GLN A 107 1.64 11.92 -6.74
CA GLN A 107 0.68 13.02 -6.82
C GLN A 107 1.19 14.30 -6.17
N ALA A 108 1.86 14.23 -5.01
CA ALA A 108 2.44 15.39 -4.36
C ALA A 108 3.41 16.13 -5.28
N VAL A 109 4.27 15.37 -5.98
CA VAL A 109 5.20 15.91 -6.97
C VAL A 109 4.47 16.45 -8.21
N ARG A 110 3.46 15.72 -8.72
CA ARG A 110 2.68 16.14 -9.90
C ARG A 110 1.89 17.42 -9.65
N TYR A 111 1.26 17.53 -8.47
CA TYR A 111 0.48 18.69 -8.07
C TYR A 111 1.33 19.81 -7.49
N LYS A 112 2.63 19.57 -7.26
CA LYS A 112 3.54 20.49 -6.56
C LYS A 112 2.95 20.94 -5.21
N SER A 113 2.36 19.99 -4.48
CA SER A 113 1.52 20.27 -3.32
C SER A 113 2.14 19.75 -2.05
N LEU A 114 2.48 20.66 -1.14
CA LEU A 114 2.94 20.32 0.21
C LEU A 114 1.82 19.72 1.05
N HIS A 115 0.56 20.12 0.82
CA HIS A 115 -0.58 19.52 1.52
C HIS A 115 -0.76 18.04 1.15
N VAL A 116 -0.55 17.68 -0.12
CA VAL A 116 -0.57 16.27 -0.54
C VAL A 116 0.63 15.50 0.01
N LEU A 117 1.80 16.12 0.12
CA LEU A 117 2.95 15.50 0.78
C LEU A 117 2.69 15.25 2.27
N TRP A 118 2.13 16.24 2.98
CA TRP A 118 1.70 16.08 4.37
C TRP A 118 0.65 14.99 4.52
N TRP A 119 -0.28 14.89 3.57
CA TRP A 119 -1.26 13.81 3.55
C TRP A 119 -0.60 12.43 3.41
N ALA A 120 0.46 12.29 2.62
CA ALA A 120 1.23 11.05 2.55
C ALA A 120 1.83 10.68 3.91
N VAL A 121 2.38 11.66 4.65
CA VAL A 121 2.94 11.45 5.99
C VAL A 121 1.85 11.02 6.98
N VAL A 122 0.68 11.69 6.96
CA VAL A 122 -0.46 11.33 7.81
C VAL A 122 -0.94 9.91 7.50
N CYS A 123 -1.05 9.55 6.22
CA CYS A 123 -1.40 8.19 5.81
C CYS A 123 -0.36 7.17 6.29
N TRP A 124 0.94 7.47 6.14
CA TRP A 124 2.01 6.58 6.60
C TRP A 124 1.95 6.36 8.11
N LEU A 125 1.73 7.40 8.91
CA LEU A 125 1.54 7.28 10.35
C LEU A 125 0.31 6.43 10.69
N GLY A 126 -0.82 6.67 10.02
CA GLY A 126 -2.04 5.89 10.22
C GLY A 126 -1.85 4.41 9.88
N PHE A 127 -1.19 4.11 8.75
CA PHE A 127 -0.84 2.74 8.37
C PHE A 127 0.14 2.11 9.35
N HIS A 128 1.18 2.84 9.77
CA HIS A 128 2.16 2.34 10.72
C HIS A 128 1.54 1.96 12.06
N ARG A 129 0.65 2.81 12.59
CA ARG A 129 -0.09 2.51 13.81
C ARG A 129 -0.99 1.30 13.64
N ARG A 130 -1.76 1.23 12.55
CA ARG A 130 -2.62 0.07 12.26
C ARG A 130 -1.83 -1.23 12.16
N ILE A 131 -0.67 -1.18 11.50
CA ILE A 131 0.22 -2.33 11.37
C ILE A 131 0.64 -2.82 12.77
N ILE A 132 1.22 -1.95 13.60
CA ILE A 132 1.74 -2.35 14.92
C ILE A 132 0.64 -2.71 15.92
N GLU A 133 -0.44 -1.94 15.95
CA GLU A 133 -1.48 -2.07 16.98
C GLU A 133 -2.51 -3.16 16.65
N TYR A 134 -2.66 -3.52 15.36
CA TYR A 134 -3.72 -4.43 14.92
C TYR A 134 -3.22 -5.59 14.06
N GLU A 135 -2.45 -5.34 13.01
CA GLU A 135 -2.13 -6.39 12.04
C GLU A 135 -1.06 -7.35 12.55
N GLU A 136 0.04 -6.83 13.10
CA GLU A 136 1.14 -7.66 13.60
C GLU A 136 0.72 -8.55 14.77
N PRO A 137 0.04 -8.04 15.83
CA PRO A 137 -0.38 -8.87 16.94
C PRO A 137 -1.36 -9.97 16.50
N ARG A 138 -2.29 -9.61 15.61
CA ARG A 138 -3.30 -10.55 15.12
C ARG A 138 -2.72 -11.64 14.23
N LEU A 139 -1.74 -11.31 13.38
CA LEU A 139 -1.03 -12.29 12.57
C LEU A 139 -0.12 -13.18 13.42
N LEU A 140 0.48 -12.63 14.48
CA LEU A 140 1.23 -13.41 15.46
C LEU A 140 0.32 -14.38 16.24
N GLU A 141 -0.87 -13.95 16.65
CA GLU A 141 -1.87 -14.81 17.29
C GLU A 141 -2.35 -15.94 16.37
N ALA A 142 -2.51 -15.66 15.07
CA ALA A 142 -3.00 -16.64 14.10
C ALA A 142 -1.95 -17.66 13.65
N HIS A 143 -0.69 -17.25 13.50
CA HIS A 143 0.36 -18.06 12.85
C HIS A 143 1.57 -18.39 13.76
N GLY A 144 1.66 -17.79 14.95
CA GLY A 144 2.69 -18.10 15.95
C GLY A 144 4.13 -17.95 15.43
N ALA A 145 4.99 -18.92 15.77
CA ALA A 145 6.43 -18.90 15.48
C ALA A 145 6.77 -18.77 13.99
N ALA A 146 5.93 -19.29 13.08
CA ALA A 146 6.15 -19.15 11.65
C ALA A 146 6.07 -17.68 11.18
N TYR A 147 5.26 -16.86 11.86
CA TYR A 147 5.17 -15.43 11.60
C TYR A 147 6.29 -14.64 12.26
N GLU A 148 6.78 -15.10 13.42
CA GLU A 148 7.91 -14.49 14.14
C GLU A 148 9.21 -14.55 13.32
N ASP A 149 9.55 -15.73 12.76
CA ASP A 149 10.68 -15.90 11.82
C ASP A 149 10.56 -14.94 10.63
N TYR A 150 9.37 -14.86 10.02
CA TYR A 150 9.10 -13.95 8.91
C TYR A 150 9.24 -12.47 9.33
N PHE A 151 8.91 -12.15 10.58
CA PHE A 151 8.98 -10.81 11.15
C PHE A 151 10.42 -10.29 11.28
N GLU A 152 11.31 -11.17 11.67
CA GLU A 152 12.74 -10.88 11.83
C GLU A 152 13.42 -10.71 10.47
N GLU A 153 13.01 -11.51 9.49
CA GLU A 153 13.67 -11.55 8.19
C GLU A 153 13.16 -10.46 7.22
N VAL A 154 11.86 -10.11 7.24
CA VAL A 154 11.28 -9.23 6.22
C VAL A 154 10.96 -7.84 6.78
N PRO A 155 11.52 -6.75 6.23
CA PRO A 155 11.25 -5.39 6.71
C PRO A 155 9.80 -4.93 6.46
N ARG A 156 9.32 -3.98 7.27
CA ARG A 156 7.94 -3.44 7.14
C ARG A 156 7.75 -2.59 5.88
N TRP A 157 8.71 -1.70 5.59
CA TRP A 157 8.54 -0.59 4.64
C TRP A 157 9.53 -0.59 3.47
N VAL A 158 10.80 -0.89 3.75
CA VAL A 158 11.88 -0.79 2.76
C VAL A 158 12.12 -2.16 2.15
N PRO A 159 11.97 -2.36 0.83
CA PRO A 159 12.22 -3.66 0.20
C PRO A 159 13.65 -4.13 0.43
N ARG A 160 13.82 -5.39 0.86
CA ARG A 160 15.11 -6.08 0.77
C ARG A 160 15.35 -6.56 -0.66
N LEU A 161 16.58 -6.44 -1.15
CA LEU A 161 16.93 -6.86 -2.53
C LEU A 161 17.03 -8.38 -2.67
N HIS A 162 17.48 -9.06 -1.62
CA HIS A 162 17.62 -10.52 -1.57
C HIS A 162 16.65 -11.08 -0.53
N PRO A 163 15.49 -11.64 -0.91
CA PRO A 163 14.56 -12.26 0.03
C PRO A 163 15.20 -13.50 0.68
N PRO A 164 14.73 -13.94 1.85
CA PRO A 164 15.12 -15.24 2.37
C PRO A 164 14.69 -16.31 1.37
N HIS A 165 15.52 -17.33 1.16
CA HIS A 165 15.17 -18.43 0.25
C HIS A 165 13.82 -19.03 0.65
N ASP A 166 12.94 -19.25 -0.33
CA ASP A 166 11.67 -19.96 -0.18
C ASP A 166 11.91 -21.23 0.67
N ARG A 167 11.31 -21.31 1.87
CA ARG A 167 11.20 -22.54 2.66
C ARG A 167 9.92 -23.27 2.26
#